data_AF-A0A410PP45-F1
#
_entry.id   AF-A0A410PP45-F1
#
_cell.length_a   1.000
_cell.length_b   1.000
_cell.length_c   1.000
_cell.angle_alpha   90.00
_cell.angle_beta   90.00
_cell.angle_gamma   90.00
#
_symmetry.space_group_name_H-M   'P 1'
#
loop_
_entity.id
_entity.type
_entity.pdbx_description
1 polymer ?
#
loop_
_entity_poly.entity_id
_entity_poly.type
_entity_poly.pdbx_seq_one_letter_code
_entity_poly.pdbx_strand_id
1 'polypeptide(L)'
;MKNGPKKKDYQTKIFLSIFLVIAIFITGWHYFRNFNLRNKVPSKDWSKEVMISSGDINTYNKIIKYKNGILAAHDTNNKIKIVYIDLTGEKIREAVFNSEGYNVNNINIVLYKDYIHLCWSTSKNGMSKMVNLKLDSNLKEVDKTFTDGVKEIKQNGDNTLFLLFENKIQVIDYSNEKEGFIAVEAKADNPVLGASAKLGGKQMFAFMDKDGNYYYFNYDNKINKTISPELLMAGRLDKSTTVSYYNSSLSIDDKNGYIIVENKGKDEYLPPKLITFSLNGKEKPSITALREEGVGTLSDIVSESSHDGIKIFATAPRQFKRKSKVDIITFNIKDGKNSNWTLVSRTEHNPTFKSVFENYIVFTDFYKDNELGVYLASSEPAFKNANNGIRNSEKSMAFQDTMSDLLNSITYTFVVGLQWILPGIAIIGFICFFNYAVKGPDKIKLFLLSYFASSLIKLYVIHKVSYVRYASWLPNGLSSFTLGALICMTISVLCCCFGIMRYKKNVDNMPMIDFASALLIDSLLTQLIFVPFMV
;
A
#
# COMPACT_ATOMS: atom_id res chain seq x y z
N MET A 1 -26.62 -28.94 -58.31
CA MET A 1 -26.22 -27.75 -57.53
C MET A 1 -25.07 -28.11 -56.57
N LYS A 2 -23.82 -27.92 -56.98
CA LYS A 2 -22.62 -28.16 -56.15
C LYS A 2 -22.25 -26.87 -55.40
N ASN A 3 -22.71 -26.74 -54.15
CA ASN A 3 -22.19 -25.78 -53.18
C ASN A 3 -21.45 -26.52 -52.05
N GLY A 4 -20.34 -27.18 -52.36
CA GLY A 4 -19.49 -27.85 -51.38
C GLY A 4 -18.12 -27.94 -52.00
N PRO A 5 -17.04 -27.36 -51.41
CA PRO A 5 -16.71 -27.27 -49.98
C PRO A 5 -16.45 -25.83 -49.46
N LYS A 6 -16.27 -24.83 -50.33
CA LYS A 6 -15.88 -23.44 -49.97
C LYS A 6 -16.90 -22.73 -49.05
N LYS A 7 -18.20 -22.97 -49.23
CA LYS A 7 -19.27 -22.39 -48.39
C LYS A 7 -19.29 -22.98 -46.97
N LYS A 8 -18.75 -24.19 -46.78
CA LYS A 8 -18.78 -24.95 -45.52
C LYS A 8 -17.67 -24.52 -44.54
N ASP A 9 -16.49 -24.21 -45.06
CA ASP A 9 -15.40 -23.59 -44.28
C ASP A 9 -15.74 -22.16 -43.89
N TYR A 10 -16.41 -21.43 -44.80
CA TYR A 10 -16.81 -20.05 -44.59
C TYR A 10 -17.72 -19.86 -43.36
N GLN A 11 -18.73 -20.72 -43.17
CA GLN A 11 -19.63 -20.65 -42.01
C GLN A 11 -18.93 -20.95 -40.68
N THR A 12 -18.05 -21.95 -40.64
CA THR A 12 -17.26 -22.25 -39.44
C THR A 12 -16.29 -21.11 -39.10
N LYS A 13 -15.66 -20.50 -40.12
CA LYS A 13 -14.82 -19.30 -39.95
C LYS A 13 -15.60 -18.09 -39.43
N ILE A 14 -16.81 -17.86 -39.92
CA ILE A 14 -17.69 -16.78 -39.41
C ILE A 14 -17.99 -17.00 -37.92
N PHE A 15 -18.39 -18.20 -37.51
CA PHE A 15 -18.69 -18.46 -36.10
C PHE A 15 -17.46 -18.34 -35.19
N LEU A 16 -16.30 -18.83 -35.62
CA LEU A 16 -15.04 -18.60 -34.90
C LEU A 16 -14.71 -17.11 -34.81
N SER A 17 -15.02 -16.33 -35.85
CA SER A 17 -14.87 -14.87 -35.83
C SER A 17 -15.83 -14.22 -34.82
N ILE A 18 -17.08 -14.69 -34.73
CA ILE A 18 -18.05 -14.23 -33.72
C ILE A 18 -17.53 -14.53 -32.30
N PHE A 19 -17.02 -15.73 -32.04
CA PHE A 19 -16.45 -16.06 -30.74
C PHE A 19 -15.20 -15.23 -30.41
N LEU A 20 -14.34 -14.96 -31.40
CA LEU A 20 -13.21 -14.07 -31.24
C LEU A 20 -13.66 -12.66 -30.87
N VAL A 21 -14.71 -12.13 -31.52
CA VAL A 21 -15.30 -10.83 -31.19
C VAL A 21 -15.87 -10.81 -29.77
N ILE A 22 -16.57 -11.87 -29.35
CA ILE A 22 -17.08 -12.00 -27.96
C ILE A 22 -15.92 -12.01 -26.96
N ALA A 23 -14.87 -12.80 -27.22
CA ALA A 23 -13.68 -12.85 -26.37
C ALA A 23 -13.00 -11.47 -26.28
N ILE A 24 -12.82 -10.78 -27.40
CA ILE A 24 -12.26 -9.41 -27.44
C ILE A 24 -13.14 -8.46 -26.61
N PHE A 25 -14.46 -8.56 -26.69
CA PHE A 25 -15.36 -7.71 -25.91
C PHE A 25 -15.24 -7.97 -24.41
N ILE A 26 -15.20 -9.25 -23.98
CA ILE A 26 -14.99 -9.64 -22.59
C ILE A 26 -13.63 -9.13 -22.09
N THR A 27 -12.56 -9.36 -22.85
CA THR A 27 -11.21 -8.87 -22.50
C THR A 27 -11.14 -7.35 -22.46
N GLY A 28 -11.80 -6.65 -23.39
CA GLY A 28 -11.90 -5.19 -23.41
C GLY A 28 -12.64 -4.64 -22.17
N TRP A 29 -13.70 -5.32 -21.74
CA TRP A 29 -14.39 -5.00 -20.48
C TRP A 29 -13.49 -5.21 -19.26
N HIS A 30 -12.74 -6.31 -19.20
CA HIS A 30 -11.76 -6.55 -18.13
C HIS A 30 -10.63 -5.51 -18.13
N TYR A 31 -10.14 -5.11 -19.32
CA TYR A 31 -9.15 -4.05 -19.45
C TYR A 31 -9.69 -2.73 -18.90
N PHE A 32 -10.90 -2.31 -19.30
CA PHE A 32 -11.51 -1.09 -18.80
C PHE A 32 -11.70 -1.12 -17.27
N ARG A 33 -12.13 -2.27 -16.72
CA ARG A 33 -12.23 -2.48 -15.27
C ARG A 33 -10.88 -2.37 -14.57
N ASN A 34 -9.86 -3.08 -15.05
CA ASN A 34 -8.52 -3.07 -14.48
C ASN A 34 -7.89 -1.67 -14.59
N PHE A 35 -8.12 -0.97 -15.70
CA PHE A 35 -7.70 0.43 -15.89
C PHE A 35 -8.38 1.36 -14.89
N ASN A 36 -9.71 1.26 -14.71
CA ASN A 36 -10.41 2.05 -13.70
C ASN A 36 -9.96 1.75 -12.27
N LEU A 37 -9.56 0.51 -11.98
CA LEU A 37 -8.99 0.16 -10.68
C LEU A 37 -7.59 0.74 -10.48
N ARG A 38 -6.74 0.75 -11.51
CA ARG A 38 -5.37 1.29 -11.45
C ARG A 38 -5.36 2.82 -11.43
N ASN A 39 -6.22 3.49 -12.19
CA ASN A 39 -6.29 4.95 -12.29
C ASN A 39 -6.92 5.65 -11.07
N LYS A 40 -7.58 4.91 -10.17
CA LYS A 40 -8.17 5.50 -8.95
C LYS A 40 -7.10 6.18 -8.08
N VAL A 41 -7.38 7.41 -7.65
CA VAL A 41 -6.62 8.10 -6.60
C VAL A 41 -6.74 7.34 -5.26
N PRO A 42 -5.80 7.49 -4.32
CA PRO A 42 -5.86 6.82 -3.01
C PRO A 42 -7.15 7.14 -2.26
N SER A 43 -7.49 8.42 -2.16
CA SER A 43 -8.73 8.90 -1.54
C SER A 43 -9.15 10.23 -2.16
N LYS A 44 -10.27 10.80 -1.67
CA LYS A 44 -10.67 12.16 -2.06
C LYS A 44 -9.68 13.21 -1.52
N ASP A 45 -9.01 12.90 -0.41
CA ASP A 45 -8.18 13.85 0.32
C ASP A 45 -6.75 13.86 -0.22
N TRP A 46 -6.21 12.69 -0.61
CA TRP A 46 -4.82 12.51 -0.99
C TRP A 46 -4.59 12.32 -2.50
N SER A 47 -3.45 12.83 -2.99
CA SER A 47 -3.00 12.66 -4.36
C SER A 47 -2.40 11.27 -4.62
N LYS A 48 -2.25 10.92 -5.90
CA LYS A 48 -1.27 9.90 -6.31
C LYS A 48 0.14 10.37 -5.98
N GLU A 49 1.02 9.43 -5.68
CA GLU A 49 2.42 9.68 -5.31
C GLU A 49 3.32 9.99 -6.51
N VAL A 50 4.37 10.78 -6.33
CA VAL A 50 5.37 11.13 -7.34
C VAL A 50 6.75 10.73 -6.87
N MET A 51 7.51 10.05 -7.72
CA MET A 51 8.90 9.71 -7.41
C MET A 51 9.78 10.95 -7.50
N ILE A 52 10.42 11.33 -6.39
CA ILE A 52 11.30 12.50 -6.29
C ILE A 52 12.79 12.12 -6.27
N SER A 53 13.11 10.88 -5.90
CA SER A 53 14.47 10.35 -5.88
C SER A 53 14.49 8.82 -5.89
N SER A 54 15.68 8.22 -5.96
CA SER A 54 15.89 6.77 -5.80
C SER A 54 17.27 6.44 -5.23
N GLY A 55 17.40 5.24 -4.67
CA GLY A 55 18.66 4.67 -4.18
C GLY A 55 18.48 3.45 -3.28
N ASP A 56 19.59 2.94 -2.75
CA ASP A 56 19.63 1.93 -1.68
C ASP A 56 19.38 2.60 -0.30
N ILE A 57 18.10 2.69 0.08
CA ILE A 57 17.64 3.44 1.26
C ILE A 57 17.53 2.48 2.44
N ASN A 58 18.29 2.75 3.51
CA ASN A 58 18.28 1.95 4.72
C ASN A 58 17.74 2.72 5.94
N THR A 59 17.50 4.02 5.80
CA THR A 59 16.93 4.85 6.87
C THR A 59 15.70 5.61 6.41
N TYR A 60 14.89 6.06 7.36
CA TYR A 60 13.69 6.82 7.04
C TYR A 60 14.04 8.19 6.47
N ASN A 61 13.34 8.55 5.39
CA ASN A 61 13.48 9.84 4.74
C ASN A 61 12.95 10.97 5.63
N LYS A 62 13.45 12.19 5.39
CA LYS A 62 12.95 13.41 6.04
C LYS A 62 12.47 14.42 5.00
N ILE A 63 11.37 15.11 5.30
CA ILE A 63 10.92 16.30 4.57
C ILE A 63 10.74 17.51 5.48
N ILE A 64 10.90 18.70 4.90
CA ILE A 64 10.57 19.99 5.49
C ILE A 64 10.25 21.00 4.39
N LYS A 65 9.37 21.97 4.68
CA LYS A 65 9.14 23.10 3.77
C LYS A 65 10.33 24.05 3.79
N TYR A 66 10.75 24.49 2.61
CA TYR A 66 11.84 25.45 2.45
C TYR A 66 11.50 26.43 1.34
N LYS A 67 11.40 27.71 1.71
CA LYS A 67 10.98 28.78 0.79
C LYS A 67 9.66 28.40 0.10
N ASN A 68 9.64 28.39 -1.23
CA ASN A 68 8.46 28.07 -2.03
C ASN A 68 8.42 26.59 -2.49
N GLY A 69 9.06 25.69 -1.74
CA GLY A 69 9.16 24.27 -2.09
C GLY A 69 9.40 23.39 -0.87
N ILE A 70 9.87 22.17 -1.10
CA ILE A 70 10.13 21.16 -0.07
C ILE A 70 11.56 20.64 -0.24
N LEU A 71 12.24 20.43 0.88
CA LEU A 71 13.48 19.66 0.93
C LEU A 71 13.15 18.23 1.37
N ALA A 72 13.67 17.25 0.65
CA ALA A 72 13.62 15.85 1.01
C ALA A 72 15.04 15.28 1.13
N ALA A 73 15.35 14.54 2.19
CA ALA A 73 16.64 13.90 2.37
C ALA A 73 16.49 12.41 2.66
N HIS A 74 17.42 11.62 2.12
CA HIS A 74 17.47 10.17 2.29
C HIS A 74 18.90 9.66 2.13
N ASP A 75 19.18 8.45 2.62
CA ASP A 75 20.46 7.79 2.42
C ASP A 75 20.51 7.03 1.09
N THR A 76 21.72 6.81 0.59
CA THR A 76 22.00 5.83 -0.47
C THR A 76 23.47 5.44 -0.48
N ASN A 77 23.78 4.13 -0.39
CA ASN A 77 25.15 3.63 -0.60
C ASN A 77 26.25 4.43 0.14
N ASN A 78 26.12 4.63 1.45
CA ASN A 78 27.03 5.48 2.27
C ASN A 78 27.11 6.94 1.81
N LYS A 79 26.04 7.47 1.24
CA LYS A 79 25.86 8.88 0.89
C LYS A 79 24.54 9.37 1.44
N ILE A 80 24.44 10.68 1.62
CA ILE A 80 23.19 11.38 1.92
C ILE A 80 22.82 12.19 0.68
N LYS A 81 21.62 11.99 0.17
CA LYS A 81 21.03 12.80 -0.88
C LYS A 81 20.07 13.80 -0.26
N ILE A 82 20.10 15.04 -0.74
CA ILE A 82 19.07 16.05 -0.47
C ILE A 82 18.54 16.59 -1.79
N VAL A 83 17.23 16.68 -1.89
CA VAL A 83 16.50 17.08 -3.09
C VAL A 83 15.61 18.26 -2.75
N TYR A 84 15.71 19.33 -3.52
CA TYR A 84 14.78 20.45 -3.50
C TYR A 84 13.76 20.29 -4.62
N ILE A 85 12.49 20.22 -4.23
CA ILE A 85 11.34 20.05 -5.12
C ILE A 85 10.40 21.24 -4.98
N ASP A 86 9.64 21.54 -6.03
CA ASP A 86 8.55 22.51 -5.96
C ASP A 86 7.33 21.93 -5.19
N LEU A 87 6.27 22.74 -5.03
CA LEU A 87 5.02 22.31 -4.39
C LEU A 87 4.16 21.37 -5.25
N THR A 88 4.60 21.03 -6.47
CA THR A 88 3.94 20.05 -7.35
C THR A 88 4.69 18.71 -7.42
N GLY A 89 5.87 18.62 -6.81
CA GLY A 89 6.72 17.43 -6.78
C GLY A 89 7.76 17.37 -7.89
N GLU A 90 7.95 18.45 -8.66
CA GLU A 90 8.99 18.55 -9.68
C GLU A 90 10.35 18.82 -9.03
N LYS A 91 11.36 18.02 -9.40
CA LYS A 91 12.73 18.17 -8.92
C LYS A 91 13.37 19.42 -9.53
N ILE A 92 13.71 20.38 -8.66
CA ILE A 92 14.43 21.60 -9.03
C ILE A 92 15.94 21.36 -8.92
N ARG A 93 16.41 20.82 -7.79
CA ARG A 93 17.84 20.63 -7.49
C ARG A 93 18.08 19.39 -6.63
N GLU A 94 19.28 18.83 -6.74
CA GLU A 94 19.74 17.68 -5.95
C GLU A 94 21.22 17.84 -5.62
N ALA A 95 21.62 17.43 -4.42
CA ALA A 95 23.01 17.36 -3.98
C ALA A 95 23.25 16.05 -3.23
N VAL A 96 24.50 15.58 -3.26
CA VAL A 96 24.91 14.29 -2.70
C VAL A 96 26.18 14.47 -1.86
N PHE A 97 26.18 13.95 -0.65
CA PHE A 97 27.26 14.08 0.32
C PHE A 97 27.70 12.72 0.84
N ASN A 98 28.96 12.59 1.27
CA ASN A 98 29.45 11.38 1.93
C ASN A 98 28.84 11.25 3.33
N SER A 99 28.42 10.04 3.74
CA SER A 99 27.84 9.79 5.07
C SER A 99 28.86 9.79 6.21
N GLU A 100 30.16 9.75 5.91
CA GLU A 100 31.26 9.77 6.90
C GLU A 100 31.28 8.57 7.87
N GLY A 101 30.68 7.45 7.47
CA GLY A 101 30.58 6.21 8.25
C GLY A 101 29.58 5.22 7.66
N TYR A 102 29.39 4.09 8.35
CA TYR A 102 28.43 3.05 7.98
C TYR A 102 27.16 3.19 8.84
N ASN A 103 26.06 2.56 8.43
CA ASN A 103 24.78 2.55 9.15
C ASN A 103 24.22 3.96 9.44
N VAL A 104 23.90 4.70 8.38
CA VAL A 104 23.23 6.00 8.51
C VAL A 104 21.88 5.82 9.18
N ASN A 105 21.60 6.64 10.19
CA ASN A 105 20.31 6.68 10.87
C ASN A 105 19.88 8.12 11.15
N ASN A 106 18.60 8.30 11.48
CA ASN A 106 18.02 9.56 11.94
C ASN A 106 18.40 10.78 11.07
N ILE A 107 18.13 10.71 9.76
CA ILE A 107 18.27 11.89 8.89
C ILE A 107 17.28 12.96 9.33
N ASN A 108 17.76 14.18 9.54
CA ASN A 108 16.98 15.35 9.96
C ASN A 108 17.40 16.57 9.14
N ILE A 109 16.46 17.51 8.95
CA ILE A 109 16.69 18.76 8.20
C ILE A 109 16.14 19.90 9.04
N VAL A 110 17.02 20.76 9.55
CA VAL A 110 16.61 21.96 10.31
C VAL A 110 17.11 23.23 9.62
N LEU A 111 16.38 24.32 9.83
CA LEU A 111 16.60 25.59 9.16
C LEU A 111 17.11 26.63 10.15
N TYR A 112 18.12 27.39 9.72
CA TYR A 112 18.58 28.57 10.44
C TYR A 112 18.83 29.72 9.48
N LYS A 113 18.02 30.79 9.59
CA LYS A 113 18.04 31.90 8.62
C LYS A 113 17.89 31.32 7.19
N ASP A 114 18.87 31.54 6.32
CA ASP A 114 18.89 30.98 4.96
C ASP A 114 19.65 29.66 4.83
N TYR A 115 20.30 29.19 5.90
CA TYR A 115 21.08 27.96 5.90
C TYR A 115 20.23 26.74 6.21
N ILE A 116 20.60 25.63 5.57
CA ILE A 116 20.00 24.32 5.78
C ILE A 116 21.01 23.48 6.56
N HIS A 117 20.60 22.91 7.68
CA HIS A 117 21.40 21.98 8.46
C HIS A 117 20.88 20.56 8.21
N LEU A 118 21.66 19.78 7.48
CA LEU A 118 21.41 18.38 7.20
C LEU A 118 22.17 17.52 8.22
N CYS A 119 21.43 16.81 9.05
CA CYS A 119 21.97 16.09 10.20
C CYS A 119 21.65 14.60 10.11
N TRP A 120 22.59 13.74 10.49
CA TRP A 120 22.35 12.30 10.61
C TRP A 120 23.25 11.67 11.67
N SER A 121 22.83 10.53 12.21
CA SER A 121 23.67 9.69 13.04
C SER A 121 24.36 8.62 12.18
N THR A 122 25.59 8.28 12.53
CA THR A 122 26.35 7.21 11.89
C THR A 122 27.22 6.52 12.94
N SER A 123 27.64 5.29 12.66
CA SER A 123 28.53 4.53 13.51
C SER A 123 29.77 4.07 12.74
N LYS A 124 30.93 4.15 13.39
CA LYS A 124 32.19 3.61 12.87
C LYS A 124 32.94 2.94 14.03
N ASN A 125 33.27 1.67 13.88
CA ASN A 125 33.96 0.86 14.90
C ASN A 125 33.25 0.88 16.27
N GLY A 126 31.92 0.84 16.28
CA GLY A 126 31.11 0.84 17.51
C GLY A 126 30.93 2.19 18.19
N MET A 127 31.59 3.26 17.72
CA MET A 127 31.37 4.62 18.20
C MET A 127 30.31 5.31 17.34
N SER A 128 29.26 5.82 17.98
CA SER A 128 28.22 6.61 17.33
C SER A 128 28.59 8.09 17.32
N LYS A 129 28.25 8.78 16.24
CA LYS A 129 28.41 10.24 16.11
C LYS A 129 27.25 10.82 15.32
N MET A 130 26.94 12.08 15.58
CA MET A 130 26.15 12.93 14.71
C MET A 130 27.08 13.66 13.74
N VAL A 131 26.69 13.72 12.47
CA VAL A 131 27.25 14.64 11.48
C VAL A 131 26.24 15.76 11.27
N ASN A 132 26.68 17.01 11.30
CA ASN A 132 25.89 18.19 10.99
C ASN A 132 26.54 18.94 9.82
N LEU A 133 25.85 18.95 8.69
CA LEU A 133 26.29 19.59 7.46
C LEU A 133 25.50 20.87 7.22
N LYS A 134 26.17 22.02 7.31
CA LYS A 134 25.59 23.33 7.00
C LYS A 134 25.69 23.58 5.50
N LEU A 135 24.54 23.81 4.87
CA LEU A 135 24.41 24.04 3.44
C LEU A 135 23.87 25.45 3.17
N ASP A 136 24.32 26.05 2.07
CA ASP A 136 23.72 27.26 1.52
C ASP A 136 22.40 26.96 0.76
N SER A 137 21.75 28.02 0.27
CA SER A 137 20.51 27.89 -0.51
C SER A 137 20.66 27.20 -1.89
N ASN A 138 21.90 26.95 -2.32
CA ASN A 138 22.23 26.19 -3.52
C ASN A 138 22.62 24.74 -3.20
N LEU A 139 22.40 24.30 -1.96
CA LEU A 139 22.78 22.97 -1.46
C LEU A 139 24.29 22.72 -1.54
N LYS A 140 25.12 23.76 -1.37
CA LYS A 140 26.57 23.63 -1.26
C LYS A 140 27.00 23.59 0.20
N GLU A 141 27.96 22.73 0.51
CA GLU A 141 28.59 22.63 1.83
C GLU A 141 29.29 23.94 2.19
N VAL A 142 28.93 24.51 3.33
CA VAL A 142 29.52 25.72 3.93
C VAL A 142 30.38 25.34 5.13
N ASP A 143 29.89 24.42 5.95
CA ASP A 143 30.58 23.94 7.15
C ASP A 143 30.12 22.52 7.51
N LYS A 144 30.97 21.76 8.21
CA LYS A 144 30.68 20.40 8.65
C LYS A 144 31.23 20.20 10.07
N THR A 145 30.34 19.83 10.99
CA THR A 145 30.66 19.57 12.39
C THR A 145 30.26 18.17 12.83
N PHE A 146 30.89 17.68 13.90
CA PHE A 146 30.67 16.34 14.44
C PHE A 146 30.39 16.42 15.94
N THR A 147 29.48 15.56 16.41
CA THR A 147 29.20 15.39 17.84
C THR A 147 29.23 13.91 18.20
N ASP A 148 30.23 13.49 18.97
CA ASP A 148 30.42 12.09 19.35
C ASP A 148 29.45 11.63 20.44
N GLY A 149 29.13 10.34 20.48
CA GLY A 149 28.31 9.70 21.52
C GLY A 149 26.80 9.85 21.35
N VAL A 150 26.33 10.46 20.25
CA VAL A 150 24.90 10.59 19.95
C VAL A 150 24.34 9.26 19.48
N LYS A 151 23.36 8.71 20.19
CA LYS A 151 22.68 7.44 19.87
C LYS A 151 21.47 7.64 18.94
N GLU A 152 20.69 8.68 19.20
CA GLU A 152 19.46 8.98 18.43
C GLU A 152 19.28 10.50 18.29
N ILE A 153 18.74 10.93 17.14
CA ILE A 153 18.44 12.33 16.83
C ILE A 153 16.94 12.45 16.53
N LYS A 154 16.26 13.39 17.17
CA LYS A 154 14.85 13.70 16.93
C LYS A 154 14.65 15.17 16.65
N GLN A 155 14.09 15.47 15.49
CA GLN A 155 13.72 16.83 15.13
C GLN A 155 12.32 17.18 15.62
N ASN A 156 12.17 18.37 16.20
CA ASN A 156 10.89 18.96 16.58
C ASN A 156 10.64 20.27 15.82
N GLY A 157 9.62 20.29 14.97
CA GLY A 157 9.39 21.40 14.04
C GLY A 157 10.59 21.64 13.12
N ASP A 158 10.80 22.90 12.73
CA ASP A 158 11.75 23.25 11.66
C ASP A 158 13.15 23.59 12.15
N ASN A 159 13.35 23.69 13.46
CA ASN A 159 14.50 24.36 14.05
C ASN A 159 15.04 23.76 15.35
N THR A 160 14.44 22.69 15.88
CA THR A 160 14.92 22.07 17.13
C THR A 160 15.35 20.63 16.89
N LEU A 161 16.50 20.24 17.44
CA LEU A 161 16.96 18.86 17.52
C LEU A 161 17.11 18.43 18.99
N PHE A 162 16.65 17.23 19.30
CA PHE A 162 16.92 16.52 20.54
C PHE A 162 17.94 15.42 20.26
N LEU A 163 19.06 15.44 20.98
CA LEU A 163 20.14 14.48 20.87
C LEU A 163 20.15 13.58 22.10
N LEU A 164 20.03 12.27 21.89
CA LEU A 164 20.03 11.27 22.96
C LEU A 164 21.43 10.69 23.09
N PHE A 165 22.02 10.86 24.26
CA PHE A 165 23.27 10.23 24.66
C PHE A 165 22.97 9.10 25.65
N GLU A 166 24.00 8.38 26.11
CA GLU A 166 23.84 7.33 27.11
C GLU A 166 23.35 7.83 28.47
N ASN A 167 23.74 9.03 28.89
CA ASN A 167 23.48 9.55 30.24
C ASN A 167 22.76 10.91 30.27
N LYS A 168 22.41 11.45 29.10
CA LYS A 168 21.78 12.76 28.98
C LYS A 168 20.99 12.91 27.68
N ILE A 169 20.09 13.88 27.69
CA ILE A 169 19.45 14.42 26.49
C ILE A 169 19.95 15.86 26.33
N GLN A 170 20.36 16.24 25.12
CA GLN A 170 20.76 17.61 24.79
C GLN A 170 19.81 18.19 23.75
N VAL A 171 19.46 19.47 23.89
CA VAL A 171 18.67 20.21 22.90
C VAL A 171 19.59 21.11 22.09
N ILE A 172 19.39 21.16 20.77
CA ILE A 172 19.96 22.18 19.89
C ILE A 172 18.80 22.95 19.28
N ASP A 173 18.72 24.24 19.57
CA ASP A 173 17.69 25.13 19.07
C ASP A 173 18.30 26.16 18.11
N TYR A 174 17.94 26.04 16.84
CA TYR A 174 18.37 26.90 15.75
C TYR A 174 17.51 28.16 15.63
N SER A 175 16.57 28.45 16.52
CA SER A 175 15.77 29.68 16.45
C SER A 175 16.39 30.90 17.13
N ASN A 176 17.44 30.74 17.93
CA ASN A 176 18.00 31.82 18.74
C ASN A 176 19.09 32.63 17.98
N GLU A 177 19.19 33.93 18.26
CA GLU A 177 19.95 34.91 17.44
C GLU A 177 21.48 34.79 17.52
N LYS A 178 22.00 34.08 18.54
CA LYS A 178 23.40 33.65 18.60
C LYS A 178 23.43 32.19 18.18
N GLU A 179 24.50 31.73 17.54
CA GLU A 179 24.80 30.28 17.31
C GLU A 179 24.99 29.49 18.63
N GLY A 180 24.27 29.87 19.68
CA GLY A 180 24.35 29.37 21.04
C GLY A 180 23.51 28.12 21.17
N PHE A 181 24.21 27.00 21.16
CA PHE A 181 23.79 25.76 21.78
C PHE A 181 23.19 26.04 23.17
N ILE A 182 21.86 25.97 23.32
CA ILE A 182 21.26 25.88 24.65
C ILE A 182 21.20 24.40 25.02
N ALA A 183 22.29 23.92 25.62
CA ALA A 183 22.31 22.58 26.19
C ALA A 183 21.40 22.53 27.43
N VAL A 184 20.14 22.17 27.22
CA VAL A 184 19.27 21.66 28.28
C VAL A 184 19.66 20.20 28.49
N GLU A 185 20.34 19.90 29.60
CA GLU A 185 20.70 18.53 29.96
C GLU A 185 19.64 17.94 30.89
N ALA A 186 18.82 17.03 30.37
CA ALA A 186 18.00 16.17 31.22
C ALA A 186 18.83 14.94 31.60
N LYS A 187 19.13 14.77 32.89
CA LYS A 187 19.78 13.56 33.39
C LYS A 187 18.84 12.38 33.19
N ALA A 188 19.23 11.44 32.34
CA ALA A 188 18.45 10.27 31.99
C ALA A 188 19.39 9.08 31.87
N ASP A 189 19.01 7.94 32.45
CA ASP A 189 19.80 6.72 32.38
C ASP A 189 19.40 5.91 31.13
N ASN A 190 20.29 5.89 30.14
CA ASN A 190 20.15 5.21 28.86
C ASN A 190 18.82 5.49 28.14
N PRO A 191 18.52 6.77 27.81
CA PRO A 191 17.29 7.15 27.12
C PRO A 191 17.25 6.53 25.72
N VAL A 192 16.11 5.95 25.36
CA VAL A 192 15.83 5.34 24.05
C VAL A 192 14.42 5.68 23.59
N LEU A 193 14.11 5.44 22.31
CA LEU A 193 12.79 5.68 21.73
C LEU A 193 12.34 7.13 21.96
N GLY A 194 13.22 8.06 21.61
CA GLY A 194 12.92 9.49 21.68
C GLY A 194 11.78 9.87 20.72
N ALA A 195 10.87 10.73 21.17
CA ALA A 195 9.82 11.29 20.33
C ALA A 195 9.52 12.74 20.75
N SER A 196 9.19 13.59 19.78
CA SER A 196 8.98 15.02 20.01
C SER A 196 7.67 15.50 19.42
N ALA A 197 7.05 16.48 20.08
CA ALA A 197 5.83 17.13 19.61
C ALA A 197 5.91 18.65 19.76
N LYS A 198 5.18 19.35 18.88
CA LYS A 198 5.01 20.80 18.92
C LYS A 198 3.55 21.18 18.68
N LEU A 199 3.00 22.07 19.49
CA LEU A 199 1.66 22.66 19.30
C LEU A 199 1.61 24.05 19.92
N GLY A 200 1.14 25.06 19.17
CA GLY A 200 0.96 26.42 19.70
C GLY A 200 2.19 27.04 20.36
N GLY A 201 3.40 26.72 19.88
CA GLY A 201 4.68 27.17 20.46
C GLY A 201 5.20 26.33 21.64
N LYS A 202 4.37 25.46 22.23
CA LYS A 202 4.82 24.47 23.21
C LYS A 202 5.59 23.37 22.51
N GLN A 203 6.77 23.03 23.01
CA GLN A 203 7.57 21.91 22.54
C GLN A 203 7.69 20.88 23.65
N MET A 204 7.52 19.61 23.31
CA MET A 204 7.62 18.50 24.25
C MET A 204 8.54 17.43 23.69
N PHE A 205 9.27 16.78 24.58
CA PHE A 205 10.06 15.61 24.27
C PHE A 205 9.73 14.48 25.24
N ALA A 206 9.60 13.26 24.73
CA ALA A 206 9.39 12.06 25.50
C ALA A 206 10.43 11.00 25.13
N PHE A 207 10.79 10.16 26.10
CA PHE A 207 11.72 9.04 25.92
C PHE A 207 11.41 7.93 26.90
N MET A 208 11.92 6.73 26.61
CA MET A 208 11.87 5.57 27.49
C MET A 208 13.22 5.36 28.16
N ASP A 209 13.21 5.02 29.45
CA ASP A 209 14.41 4.62 30.18
C ASP A 209 14.73 3.11 30.01
N LYS A 210 15.80 2.67 30.68
CA LYS A 210 16.19 1.25 30.70
C LYS A 210 15.17 0.33 31.39
N ASP A 211 14.31 0.83 32.27
CA ASP A 211 13.35 0.06 33.05
C ASP A 211 11.94 0.03 32.43
N GLY A 212 11.75 0.74 31.31
CA GLY A 212 10.48 0.80 30.56
C GLY A 212 9.55 1.94 31.01
N ASN A 213 10.03 2.87 31.84
CA ASN A 213 9.29 4.08 32.17
C ASN A 213 9.44 5.09 31.04
N TYR A 214 8.31 5.66 30.62
CA TYR A 214 8.29 6.80 29.72
C TYR A 214 8.26 8.09 30.53
N TYR A 215 9.24 8.95 30.26
CA TYR A 215 9.32 10.30 30.79
C TYR A 215 9.09 11.30 29.68
N TYR A 216 8.61 12.48 30.05
CA TYR A 216 8.54 13.62 29.17
C TYR A 216 8.93 14.91 29.90
N PHE A 217 9.32 15.91 29.12
CA PHE A 217 9.53 17.27 29.60
C PHE A 217 9.10 18.28 28.54
N ASN A 218 8.74 19.47 29.01
CA ASN A 218 8.46 20.61 28.15
C ASN A 218 9.74 21.41 27.91
N TYR A 219 9.88 21.90 26.69
CA TYR A 219 10.94 22.81 26.28
C TYR A 219 10.33 24.15 25.90
N ASP A 220 10.85 25.23 26.47
CA ASP A 220 10.53 26.61 26.10
C ASP A 220 11.84 27.34 25.74
N ASN A 221 11.90 27.80 24.48
CA ASN A 221 13.01 28.59 23.92
C ASN A 221 13.34 29.84 24.76
N LYS A 222 12.36 30.41 25.47
CA LYS A 222 12.54 31.62 26.27
C LYS A 222 13.43 31.41 27.50
N ILE A 223 13.71 30.15 27.87
CA ILE A 223 14.52 29.82 29.03
C ILE A 223 16.00 29.90 28.64
N ASN A 224 16.58 31.07 28.88
CA ASN A 224 17.97 31.43 28.56
C ASN A 224 19.03 30.74 29.47
N LYS A 225 18.76 29.56 30.04
CA LYS A 225 19.66 28.92 31.01
C LYS A 225 19.66 27.40 30.93
N THR A 226 20.84 26.86 31.22
CA THR A 226 21.13 25.48 31.60
C THR A 226 20.26 25.06 32.79
N ILE A 227 19.01 24.68 32.53
CA ILE A 227 18.09 24.13 33.52
C ILE A 227 17.86 22.68 33.13
N SER A 228 18.11 21.74 34.03
CA SER A 228 17.61 20.38 33.89
C SER A 228 16.10 20.40 34.14
N PRO A 229 15.24 20.21 33.12
CA PRO A 229 13.81 20.24 33.30
C PRO A 229 13.38 19.09 34.21
N GLU A 230 12.31 19.30 34.98
CA GLU A 230 11.69 18.22 35.73
C GLU A 230 11.16 17.16 34.76
N LEU A 231 11.54 15.90 35.00
CA LEU A 231 11.06 14.76 34.23
C LEU A 231 9.74 14.29 34.81
N LEU A 232 8.68 14.40 34.00
CA LEU A 232 7.35 13.93 34.34
C LEU A 232 7.11 12.54 33.77
N MET A 233 6.46 11.67 34.53
CA MET A 233 6.17 10.31 34.08
C MET A 233 4.92 10.30 33.19
N ALA A 234 5.06 9.82 31.95
CA ALA A 234 3.95 9.64 31.01
C ALA A 234 3.31 8.25 31.11
N GLY A 235 4.04 7.25 31.62
CA GLY A 235 3.53 5.88 31.77
C GLY A 235 4.66 4.87 31.90
N ARG A 236 4.30 3.59 32.05
CA ARG A 236 5.26 2.49 32.13
C ARG A 236 4.82 1.33 31.26
N LEU A 237 5.74 0.81 30.44
CA LEU A 237 5.56 -0.41 29.69
C LEU A 237 6.39 -1.52 30.32
N ASP A 238 5.76 -2.66 30.58
CA ASP A 238 6.47 -3.81 31.11
C ASP A 238 7.43 -4.36 30.06
N LYS A 239 8.74 -4.30 30.34
CA LYS A 239 9.73 -5.00 29.53
C LYS A 239 9.63 -6.49 29.80
N SER A 240 9.27 -7.26 28.78
CA SER A 240 9.38 -8.72 28.80
C SER A 240 10.53 -9.17 27.91
N THR A 241 11.07 -10.37 28.15
CA THR A 241 12.05 -10.99 27.24
C THR A 241 11.45 -11.39 25.89
N THR A 242 10.13 -11.32 25.76
CA THR A 242 9.38 -11.74 24.58
C THR A 242 8.93 -10.58 23.68
N VAL A 243 8.98 -9.34 24.18
CA VAL A 243 8.51 -8.14 23.47
C VAL A 243 9.63 -7.12 23.41
N SER A 244 9.93 -6.66 22.19
CA SER A 244 10.86 -5.56 21.97
C SER A 244 10.13 -4.32 21.44
N TYR A 245 10.43 -3.17 22.03
CA TYR A 245 9.95 -1.86 21.59
C TYR A 245 11.03 -1.23 20.72
N TYR A 246 10.65 -0.71 19.54
CA TYR A 246 11.64 -0.30 18.53
C TYR A 246 11.37 1.07 17.90
N ASN A 247 10.18 1.65 18.10
CA ASN A 247 9.89 3.00 17.66
C ASN A 247 8.86 3.68 18.57
N SER A 248 8.90 5.02 18.60
CA SER A 248 7.91 5.84 19.28
C SER A 248 7.56 7.09 18.45
N SER A 249 6.33 7.55 18.60
CA SER A 249 5.85 8.85 18.12
C SER A 249 5.13 9.57 19.25
N LEU A 250 5.21 10.90 19.28
CA LEU A 250 4.61 11.75 20.30
C LEU A 250 3.77 12.82 19.61
N SER A 251 2.53 12.99 20.08
CA SER A 251 1.67 14.12 19.73
C SER A 251 0.99 14.67 20.95
N ILE A 252 0.55 15.91 20.88
CA ILE A 252 -0.22 16.59 21.94
C ILE A 252 -1.45 17.26 21.34
N ASP A 253 -2.50 17.36 22.14
CA ASP A 253 -3.61 18.28 21.93
C ASP A 253 -3.63 19.34 23.05
N ASP A 254 -4.73 20.06 23.21
CA ASP A 254 -4.85 21.09 24.26
C ASP A 254 -4.87 20.54 25.70
N LYS A 255 -5.16 19.24 25.89
CA LYS A 255 -5.40 18.60 27.20
C LYS A 255 -4.44 17.44 27.49
N ASN A 256 -4.09 16.65 26.49
CA ASN A 256 -3.45 15.35 26.61
C ASN A 256 -2.21 15.25 25.72
N GLY A 257 -1.27 14.43 26.18
CA GLY A 257 -0.19 13.88 25.37
C GLY A 257 -0.46 12.43 25.02
N TYR A 258 0.03 12.04 23.85
CA TYR A 258 -0.16 10.72 23.24
C TYR A 258 1.18 10.18 22.78
N ILE A 259 1.67 9.11 23.42
CA ILE A 259 2.85 8.38 22.96
C ILE A 259 2.39 7.08 22.32
N ILE A 260 2.74 6.88 21.05
CA ILE A 260 2.49 5.63 20.34
C ILE A 260 3.80 4.86 20.28
N VAL A 261 3.81 3.63 20.78
CA VAL A 261 5.01 2.79 20.85
C VAL A 261 4.81 1.53 20.02
N GLU A 262 5.64 1.35 19.01
CA GLU A 262 5.63 0.15 18.17
C GLU A 262 6.45 -0.97 18.80
N ASN A 263 5.92 -2.19 18.71
CA ASN A 263 6.49 -3.36 19.34
C ASN A 263 6.38 -4.62 18.48
N LYS A 264 7.31 -5.55 18.71
CA LYS A 264 7.33 -6.86 18.06
C LYS A 264 7.57 -7.98 19.07
N GLY A 265 6.91 -9.11 18.84
CA GLY A 265 7.18 -10.37 19.52
C GLY A 265 8.37 -11.11 18.89
N LYS A 266 8.52 -12.40 19.21
CA LYS A 266 9.57 -13.24 18.62
C LYS A 266 9.51 -13.29 17.09
N ASP A 267 8.32 -13.39 16.51
CA ASP A 267 8.15 -13.62 15.06
C ASP A 267 7.12 -12.70 14.38
N GLU A 268 6.43 -11.82 15.13
CA GLU A 268 5.32 -11.03 14.60
C GLU A 268 5.28 -9.61 15.17
N TYR A 269 4.82 -8.66 14.35
CA TYR A 269 4.46 -7.31 14.80
C TYR A 269 3.22 -7.38 15.70
N LEU A 270 3.30 -6.73 16.86
CA LEU A 270 2.20 -6.66 17.81
C LEU A 270 1.43 -5.35 17.61
N PRO A 271 0.17 -5.26 18.06
CA PRO A 271 -0.57 -4.00 18.07
C PRO A 271 0.20 -2.94 18.87
N PRO A 272 0.49 -1.77 18.27
CA PRO A 272 1.18 -0.68 18.94
C PRO A 272 0.50 -0.28 20.24
N LYS A 273 1.28 0.18 21.21
CA LYS A 273 0.76 0.68 22.49
C LYS A 273 0.51 2.18 22.39
N LEU A 274 -0.67 2.61 22.80
CA LEU A 274 -1.03 4.02 22.96
C LEU A 274 -1.00 4.37 24.44
N ILE A 275 -0.10 5.27 24.83
CA ILE A 275 -0.03 5.86 26.17
C ILE A 275 -0.65 7.25 26.08
N THR A 276 -1.76 7.47 26.78
CA THR A 276 -2.42 8.76 26.89
C THR A 276 -2.21 9.30 28.30
N PHE A 277 -1.70 10.52 28.42
CA PHE A 277 -1.44 11.17 29.71
C PHE A 277 -1.92 12.63 29.71
N SER A 278 -2.33 13.14 30.87
CA SER A 278 -2.77 14.53 30.98
C SER A 278 -1.56 15.47 31.04
N LEU A 279 -1.60 16.56 30.27
CA LEU A 279 -0.53 17.57 30.25
C LEU A 279 -0.40 18.35 31.57
N ASN A 280 -1.43 18.29 32.43
CA ASN A 280 -1.41 18.91 33.76
C ASN A 280 -0.83 17.99 34.85
N GLY A 281 -0.51 16.73 34.52
CA GLY A 281 0.06 15.74 35.44
C GLY A 281 -0.87 15.21 36.54
N LYS A 282 -2.16 15.58 36.55
CA LYS A 282 -3.10 15.21 37.63
C LYS A 282 -3.77 13.86 37.43
N GLU A 283 -3.87 13.40 36.18
CA GLU A 283 -4.58 12.17 35.84
C GLU A 283 -3.61 11.02 35.63
N LYS A 284 -4.03 9.81 36.02
CA LYS A 284 -3.24 8.60 35.77
C LYS A 284 -3.19 8.33 34.27
N PRO A 285 -2.01 7.99 33.72
CA PRO A 285 -1.92 7.59 32.32
C PRO A 285 -2.76 6.37 32.00
N SER A 286 -3.31 6.34 30.79
CA SER A 286 -4.00 5.18 30.22
C SER A 286 -3.11 4.53 29.17
N ILE A 287 -3.05 3.19 29.17
CA ILE A 287 -2.28 2.42 28.21
C ILE A 287 -3.21 1.43 27.52
N THR A 288 -3.40 1.61 26.21
CA THR A 288 -4.26 0.76 25.39
C THR A 288 -3.50 0.21 24.19
N ALA A 289 -4.08 -0.78 23.52
CA ALA A 289 -3.60 -1.21 22.21
C ALA A 289 -4.26 -0.35 21.13
N LEU A 290 -3.45 0.25 20.25
CA LEU A 290 -3.94 0.98 19.09
C LEU A 290 -4.37 -0.03 18.01
N ARG A 291 -5.65 0.03 17.63
CA ARG A 291 -6.25 -0.84 16.61
C ARG A 291 -7.25 -0.05 15.80
N GLU A 292 -7.36 -0.40 14.52
CA GLU A 292 -8.42 0.10 13.64
C GLU A 292 -9.29 -1.02 13.11
N GLU A 293 -10.59 -0.76 13.01
CA GLU A 293 -11.55 -1.73 12.49
C GLU A 293 -11.31 -1.97 10.99
N GLY A 294 -11.29 -3.24 10.59
CA GLY A 294 -11.09 -3.65 9.20
C GLY A 294 -9.65 -3.50 8.68
N VAL A 295 -8.70 -3.19 9.56
CA VAL A 295 -7.27 -3.07 9.23
C VAL A 295 -6.47 -4.06 10.08
N GLY A 296 -5.39 -4.63 9.52
CA GLY A 296 -4.49 -5.47 10.31
C GLY A 296 -3.55 -4.64 11.22
N THR A 297 -2.46 -5.25 11.68
CA THR A 297 -1.51 -4.57 12.58
C THR A 297 -0.88 -3.34 11.91
N LEU A 298 -0.97 -2.21 12.59
CA LEU A 298 -0.37 -0.93 12.17
C LEU A 298 1.14 -0.94 12.43
N SER A 299 1.91 -0.35 11.53
CA SER A 299 3.35 -0.13 11.67
C SER A 299 3.79 1.20 11.07
N ASP A 300 5.06 1.58 11.25
CA ASP A 300 5.67 2.82 10.75
C ASP A 300 4.82 4.06 11.09
N ILE A 301 4.54 4.23 12.38
CA ILE A 301 3.56 5.21 12.83
C ILE A 301 4.20 6.60 13.01
N VAL A 302 3.55 7.60 12.43
CA VAL A 302 3.80 9.02 12.67
C VAL A 302 2.52 9.66 13.18
N SER A 303 2.64 10.50 14.20
CA SER A 303 1.53 11.27 14.74
C SER A 303 1.81 12.77 14.63
N GLU A 304 0.79 13.55 14.33
CA GLU A 304 0.84 15.01 14.30
C GLU A 304 -0.06 15.60 15.39
N SER A 305 0.45 16.63 16.07
CA SER A 305 -0.28 17.38 17.10
C SER A 305 -1.32 18.29 16.47
N SER A 306 -2.47 18.43 17.13
CA SER A 306 -3.52 19.37 16.71
C SER A 306 -4.35 19.79 17.93
N HIS A 307 -4.94 20.99 17.87
CA HIS A 307 -5.80 21.50 18.94
C HIS A 307 -7.06 20.63 19.15
N ASP A 308 -7.52 19.93 18.10
CA ASP A 308 -8.76 19.15 18.11
C ASP A 308 -8.50 17.64 17.97
N GLY A 309 -7.67 17.09 18.86
CA GLY A 309 -7.20 15.71 18.81
C GLY A 309 -5.99 15.54 17.89
N ILE A 310 -5.45 14.31 17.84
CA ILE A 310 -4.23 14.00 17.10
C ILE A 310 -4.54 13.31 15.77
N LYS A 311 -3.70 13.57 14.77
CA LYS A 311 -3.76 12.87 13.48
C LYS A 311 -2.69 11.79 13.44
N ILE A 312 -3.03 10.62 12.95
CA ILE A 312 -2.15 9.47 12.83
C ILE A 312 -1.98 9.11 11.37
N PHE A 313 -0.76 8.75 11.02
CA PHE A 313 -0.39 8.09 9.77
C PHE A 313 0.23 6.75 10.12
N ALA A 314 -0.18 5.69 9.43
CA ALA A 314 0.37 4.36 9.66
C ALA A 314 0.45 3.56 8.36
N THR A 315 1.44 2.69 8.26
CA THR A 315 1.49 1.60 7.30
C THR A 315 0.53 0.51 7.77
N ALA A 316 -0.35 0.07 6.88
CA ALA A 316 -1.46 -0.79 7.22
C ALA A 316 -1.70 -1.85 6.14
N PRO A 317 -1.74 -3.15 6.51
CA PRO A 317 -2.22 -4.18 5.60
C PRO A 317 -3.73 -4.04 5.43
N ARG A 318 -4.17 -3.98 4.17
CA ARG A 318 -5.58 -4.00 3.78
C ARG A 318 -5.83 -5.05 2.70
N GLN A 319 -7.07 -5.47 2.62
CA GLN A 319 -7.50 -6.39 1.58
C GLN A 319 -7.63 -5.65 0.22
N PHE A 320 -6.98 -6.16 -0.83
CA PHE A 320 -7.10 -5.67 -2.20
C PHE A 320 -7.24 -6.83 -3.19
N LYS A 321 -8.46 -7.09 -3.67
CA LYS A 321 -8.77 -8.39 -4.27
C LYS A 321 -8.33 -9.50 -3.28
N ARG A 322 -8.03 -10.71 -3.75
CA ARG A 322 -7.54 -11.81 -2.89
C ARG A 322 -6.14 -11.56 -2.29
N LYS A 323 -5.47 -10.47 -2.67
CA LYS A 323 -4.13 -10.13 -2.19
C LYS A 323 -4.24 -9.18 -1.01
N SER A 324 -3.36 -9.36 -0.02
CA SER A 324 -3.10 -8.28 0.93
C SER A 324 -2.25 -7.24 0.22
N LYS A 325 -2.63 -5.96 0.32
CA LYS A 325 -1.77 -4.84 -0.02
C LYS A 325 -1.44 -4.09 1.26
N VAL A 326 -0.23 -3.59 1.34
CA VAL A 326 0.19 -2.74 2.44
C VAL A 326 0.27 -1.32 1.89
N ASP A 327 -0.49 -0.41 2.48
CA ASP A 327 -0.60 0.98 2.04
C ASP A 327 -0.50 1.90 3.27
N ILE A 328 -0.35 3.20 3.02
CA ILE A 328 -0.39 4.20 4.10
C ILE A 328 -1.83 4.67 4.30
N ILE A 329 -2.28 4.68 5.55
CA ILE A 329 -3.57 5.21 5.96
C ILE A 329 -3.41 6.39 6.93
N THR A 330 -4.46 7.19 7.06
CA THR A 330 -4.56 8.23 8.09
C THR A 330 -5.92 8.23 8.77
N PHE A 331 -5.93 8.56 10.05
CA PHE A 331 -7.13 8.70 10.90
C PHE A 331 -6.82 9.62 12.08
N ASN A 332 -7.87 10.10 12.77
CA ASN A 332 -7.74 10.98 13.92
C ASN A 332 -8.14 10.25 15.21
N ILE A 333 -7.48 10.58 16.31
CA ILE A 333 -7.92 10.21 17.67
C ILE A 333 -8.38 11.47 18.38
N LYS A 334 -9.63 11.46 18.84
CA LYS A 334 -10.23 12.53 19.63
C LYS A 334 -11.11 11.94 20.72
N ASP A 335 -10.96 12.42 21.95
CA ASP A 335 -11.73 11.96 23.13
C ASP A 335 -11.75 10.42 23.29
N GLY A 336 -10.63 9.76 23.00
CA GLY A 336 -10.48 8.31 23.09
C GLY A 336 -11.19 7.50 22.00
N LYS A 337 -11.70 8.16 20.95
CA LYS A 337 -12.33 7.52 19.79
C LYS A 337 -11.53 7.79 18.52
N ASN A 338 -11.49 6.78 17.66
CA ASN A 338 -10.82 6.85 16.38
C ASN A 338 -11.84 7.26 15.30
N SER A 339 -11.45 8.13 14.38
CA SER A 339 -12.25 8.43 13.19
C SER A 339 -12.12 7.28 12.17
N ASN A 340 -13.00 7.26 11.17
CA ASN A 340 -12.79 6.41 10.00
C ASN A 340 -11.44 6.74 9.34
N TRP A 341 -10.74 5.71 8.90
CA TRP A 341 -9.46 5.86 8.20
C TRP A 341 -9.65 6.19 6.72
N THR A 342 -8.66 6.86 6.13
CA THR A 342 -8.58 7.17 4.69
C THR A 342 -7.24 6.72 4.11
N LEU A 343 -7.21 6.36 2.83
CA LEU A 343 -5.97 5.99 2.13
C LEU A 343 -5.17 7.23 1.75
N VAL A 344 -3.88 7.17 2.06
CA VAL A 344 -2.88 8.18 1.72
C VAL A 344 -2.10 7.78 0.47
N SER A 345 -1.76 6.49 0.35
CA SER A 345 -1.01 5.95 -0.79
C SER A 345 -1.69 4.73 -1.42
N ARG A 346 -1.23 4.36 -2.63
CA ARG A 346 -1.58 3.10 -3.30
C ARG A 346 -0.33 2.40 -3.81
N THR A 347 0.44 1.86 -2.89
CA THR A 347 1.72 1.21 -3.16
C THR A 347 1.54 -0.19 -3.75
N GLU A 348 2.54 -0.62 -4.50
CA GLU A 348 2.57 -1.99 -5.02
C GLU A 348 3.27 -2.93 -4.05
N HIS A 349 4.22 -2.42 -3.26
CA HIS A 349 4.90 -3.17 -2.22
C HIS A 349 4.70 -2.49 -0.86
N ASN A 350 5.43 -2.97 0.16
CA ASN A 350 5.30 -2.46 1.52
C ASN A 350 6.03 -1.12 1.64
N PRO A 351 5.31 0.00 1.81
CA PRO A 351 5.96 1.28 2.00
C PRO A 351 6.60 1.36 3.38
N THR A 352 7.70 2.09 3.46
CA THR A 352 8.27 2.53 4.73
C THR A 352 8.26 4.05 4.78
N PHE A 353 7.79 4.64 5.89
CA PHE A 353 7.74 6.09 6.03
C PHE A 353 7.79 6.51 7.49
N LYS A 354 8.49 7.62 7.79
CA LYS A 354 8.44 8.27 9.12
C LYS A 354 8.49 9.78 9.07
N SER A 355 8.13 10.39 7.93
CA SER A 355 8.13 11.85 7.83
C SER A 355 6.89 12.35 7.12
N VAL A 356 6.11 13.10 7.88
CA VAL A 356 4.99 13.92 7.43
C VAL A 356 5.35 15.37 7.77
N PHE A 357 4.97 16.28 6.88
CA PHE A 357 5.05 17.71 7.14
C PHE A 357 3.79 18.37 6.57
N GLU A 358 2.96 18.93 7.45
CA GLU A 358 1.68 19.55 7.08
C GLU A 358 0.82 18.59 6.22
N ASN A 359 0.64 18.93 4.95
CA ASN A 359 -0.18 18.20 3.99
C ASN A 359 0.66 17.32 3.06
N TYR A 360 1.93 17.05 3.39
CA TYR A 360 2.86 16.27 2.58
C TYR A 360 3.40 15.06 3.34
N ILE A 361 3.55 13.95 2.64
CA ILE A 361 4.16 12.73 3.15
C ILE A 361 5.24 12.25 2.20
N VAL A 362 6.38 11.85 2.76
CA VAL A 362 7.45 11.18 2.02
C VAL A 362 7.55 9.74 2.47
N PHE A 363 7.68 8.82 1.54
CA PHE A 363 7.82 7.40 1.82
C PHE A 363 8.71 6.71 0.79
N THR A 364 9.17 5.52 1.15
CA THR A 364 9.99 4.68 0.29
C THR A 364 9.18 3.47 -0.15
N ASP A 365 9.21 3.15 -1.44
CA ASP A 365 8.62 1.94 -2.01
C ASP A 365 9.52 1.38 -3.11
N PHE A 366 9.40 0.09 -3.44
CA PHE A 366 10.18 -0.52 -4.51
C PHE A 366 9.85 0.11 -5.87
N TYR A 367 10.90 0.51 -6.60
CA TYR A 367 10.79 1.07 -7.95
C TYR A 367 11.25 0.07 -9.01
N LYS A 368 12.36 -0.64 -8.75
CA LYS A 368 12.90 -1.72 -9.58
C LYS A 368 13.38 -2.85 -8.68
N ASP A 369 13.72 -3.99 -9.29
CA ASP A 369 14.40 -5.09 -8.60
C ASP A 369 15.64 -4.54 -7.88
N ASN A 370 15.62 -4.58 -6.54
CA ASN A 370 16.66 -4.09 -5.63
C ASN A 370 16.96 -2.56 -5.66
N GLU A 371 16.05 -1.73 -6.16
CA GLU A 371 16.16 -0.25 -6.06
C GLU A 371 14.89 0.34 -5.45
N LEU A 372 15.07 1.14 -4.40
CA LEU A 372 13.98 1.84 -3.72
C LEU A 372 13.80 3.25 -4.29
N GLY A 373 12.56 3.61 -4.55
CA GLY A 373 12.15 4.97 -4.92
C GLY A 373 11.71 5.76 -3.69
N VAL A 374 12.05 7.04 -3.65
CA VAL A 374 11.50 8.01 -2.70
C VAL A 374 10.32 8.69 -3.35
N TYR A 375 9.16 8.56 -2.73
CA TYR A 375 7.89 9.08 -3.23
C TYR A 375 7.35 10.18 -2.32
N LEU A 376 6.73 11.18 -2.93
CA LEU A 376 5.99 12.25 -2.26
C LEU A 376 4.50 12.14 -2.62
N ALA A 377 3.62 12.24 -1.63
CA ALA A 377 2.18 12.44 -1.83
C ALA A 377 1.69 13.63 -1.02
N SER A 378 0.57 14.22 -1.42
CA SER A 378 0.03 15.40 -0.73
C SER A 378 -1.49 15.50 -0.78
N SER A 379 -2.07 16.11 0.26
CA SER A 379 -3.46 16.55 0.27
C SER A 379 -3.68 17.95 -0.32
N GLU A 380 -2.61 18.66 -0.71
CA GLU A 380 -2.68 20.01 -1.28
C GLU A 380 -3.38 20.04 -2.66
N PRO A 381 -4.34 20.97 -2.89
CA PRO A 381 -5.06 21.04 -4.16
C PRO A 381 -4.18 21.20 -5.40
N ALA A 382 -3.13 22.03 -5.32
CA ALA A 382 -2.21 22.25 -6.44
C ALA A 382 -1.45 20.97 -6.82
N PHE A 383 -0.94 20.25 -5.82
CA PHE A 383 -0.26 18.96 -6.03
C PHE A 383 -1.22 17.91 -6.61
N LYS A 384 -2.45 17.85 -6.11
CA LYS A 384 -3.49 16.93 -6.61
C LYS A 384 -3.84 17.20 -8.07
N ASN A 385 -4.00 18.47 -8.44
CA ASN A 385 -4.32 18.85 -9.82
C ASN A 385 -3.20 18.49 -10.79
N ALA A 386 -1.93 18.60 -10.36
CA ALA A 386 -0.78 18.20 -11.16
C ALA A 386 -0.67 16.67 -11.32
N ASN A 387 -0.96 15.90 -10.26
CA ASN A 387 -0.51 14.50 -10.18
C ASN A 387 -1.61 13.43 -10.26
N ASN A 388 -2.88 13.79 -10.13
CA ASN A 388 -4.00 12.83 -10.17
C ASN A 388 -4.42 12.40 -11.59
N GLY A 389 -3.75 12.94 -12.62
CA GLY A 389 -3.97 12.56 -14.01
C GLY A 389 -3.71 11.07 -14.29
N ILE A 390 -4.11 10.64 -15.49
CA ILE A 390 -3.88 9.28 -15.98
C ILE A 390 -2.39 9.11 -16.30
N ARG A 391 -1.78 8.02 -15.81
CA ARG A 391 -0.38 7.69 -16.06
C ARG A 391 -0.25 6.60 -17.12
N ASN A 392 0.81 6.63 -17.92
CA ASN A 392 1.08 5.57 -18.89
C ASN A 392 1.41 4.23 -18.22
N SER A 393 2.04 4.26 -17.04
CA SER A 393 2.29 3.07 -16.22
C SER A 393 0.99 2.36 -15.82
N GLU A 394 -0.08 3.10 -15.52
CA GLU A 394 -1.40 2.53 -15.18
C GLU A 394 -2.03 1.79 -16.36
N LYS A 395 -1.87 2.30 -17.58
CA LYS A 395 -2.33 1.63 -18.81
C LYS A 395 -1.56 0.32 -19.02
N SER A 396 -0.24 0.36 -18.87
CA SER A 396 0.61 -0.82 -19.01
C SER A 396 0.29 -1.89 -17.96
N MET A 397 0.15 -1.49 -16.68
CA MET A 397 -0.23 -2.41 -15.60
C MET A 397 -1.64 -2.97 -15.79
N ALA A 398 -2.60 -2.16 -16.23
CA ALA A 398 -3.95 -2.64 -16.53
C ALA A 398 -3.95 -3.68 -17.67
N PHE A 399 -3.09 -3.49 -18.68
CA PHE A 399 -2.90 -4.47 -19.74
C PHE A 399 -2.29 -5.77 -19.22
N GLN A 400 -1.21 -5.68 -18.41
CA GLN A 400 -0.57 -6.84 -17.79
C GLN A 400 -1.53 -7.63 -16.89
N ASP A 401 -2.30 -6.94 -16.03
CA ASP A 401 -3.35 -7.56 -15.21
C ASP A 401 -4.37 -8.29 -16.08
N THR A 402 -4.77 -7.69 -17.20
CA THR A 402 -5.76 -8.29 -18.11
C THR A 402 -5.21 -9.50 -18.85
N MET A 403 -3.93 -9.50 -19.23
CA MET A 403 -3.27 -10.69 -19.81
C MET A 403 -3.11 -11.80 -18.79
N SER A 404 -2.79 -11.46 -17.53
CA SER A 404 -2.77 -12.43 -16.42
C SER A 404 -4.17 -13.03 -16.19
N ASP A 405 -5.21 -12.20 -16.16
CA ASP A 405 -6.62 -12.63 -16.06
C ASP A 405 -7.00 -13.59 -17.21
N LEU A 406 -6.58 -13.30 -18.44
CA LEU A 406 -6.79 -14.15 -19.64
C LEU A 406 -6.10 -15.52 -19.50
N LEU A 407 -4.82 -15.53 -19.15
CA LEU A 407 -4.04 -16.76 -18.97
C LEU A 407 -4.61 -17.62 -17.84
N ASN A 408 -4.97 -16.99 -16.71
CA ASN A 408 -5.62 -17.68 -15.60
C ASN A 408 -6.97 -18.29 -16.03
N SER A 409 -7.75 -17.60 -16.86
CA SER A 409 -9.03 -18.14 -17.38
C SER A 409 -8.84 -19.39 -18.24
N ILE A 410 -7.77 -19.44 -19.04
CA ILE A 410 -7.40 -20.63 -19.82
C ILE A 410 -7.04 -21.78 -18.86
N THR A 411 -6.14 -21.53 -17.89
CA THR A 411 -5.73 -22.54 -16.91
C THR A 411 -6.92 -23.07 -16.09
N TYR A 412 -7.81 -22.18 -15.63
CA TYR A 412 -9.00 -22.56 -14.86
C TYR A 412 -10.06 -23.28 -15.68
N THR A 413 -10.00 -23.25 -17.02
CA THR A 413 -10.82 -24.14 -17.85
C THR A 413 -10.48 -25.61 -17.59
N PHE A 414 -9.22 -25.92 -17.28
CA PHE A 414 -8.79 -27.27 -16.92
C PHE A 414 -8.95 -27.60 -15.43
N VAL A 415 -9.16 -26.61 -14.55
CA VAL A 415 -9.36 -26.83 -13.11
C VAL A 415 -10.84 -26.87 -12.74
N VAL A 416 -11.58 -25.83 -13.13
CA VAL A 416 -13.01 -25.67 -12.83
C VAL A 416 -13.86 -26.14 -14.01
N GLY A 417 -13.44 -25.85 -15.24
CA GLY A 417 -14.19 -26.24 -16.45
C GLY A 417 -14.42 -27.74 -16.61
N LEU A 418 -13.44 -28.56 -16.23
CA LEU A 418 -13.56 -30.02 -16.30
C LEU A 418 -14.75 -30.57 -15.49
N GLN A 419 -15.24 -29.85 -14.49
CA GLN A 419 -16.37 -30.26 -13.65
C GLN A 419 -17.70 -30.34 -14.39
N TRP A 420 -17.86 -29.67 -15.54
CA TRP A 420 -19.00 -29.88 -16.44
C TRP A 420 -18.59 -30.42 -17.81
N ILE A 421 -17.33 -30.24 -18.23
CA ILE A 421 -16.83 -30.84 -19.48
C ILE A 421 -16.87 -32.36 -19.40
N LEU A 422 -16.31 -32.97 -18.35
CA LEU A 422 -16.26 -34.42 -18.24
C LEU A 422 -17.65 -35.06 -18.12
N PRO A 423 -18.56 -34.57 -17.24
CA PRO A 423 -19.93 -35.07 -17.23
C PRO A 423 -20.65 -34.90 -18.56
N GLY A 424 -20.47 -33.77 -19.25
CA GLY A 424 -21.08 -33.55 -20.56
C GLY A 424 -20.59 -34.53 -21.62
N ILE A 425 -19.28 -34.78 -21.65
CA ILE A 425 -18.67 -35.78 -22.55
C ILE A 425 -19.15 -37.20 -22.20
N ALA A 426 -19.30 -37.53 -20.92
CA ALA A 426 -19.84 -38.81 -20.49
C ALA A 426 -21.29 -39.00 -20.94
N ILE A 427 -22.14 -37.97 -20.80
CA ILE A 427 -23.55 -38.00 -21.24
C ILE A 427 -23.63 -38.25 -22.75
N ILE A 428 -22.89 -37.48 -23.57
CA ILE A 428 -22.93 -37.66 -25.02
C ILE A 428 -22.29 -38.99 -25.43
N GLY A 429 -21.26 -39.45 -24.71
CA GLY A 429 -20.62 -40.75 -24.92
C GLY A 429 -21.60 -41.90 -24.68
N PHE A 430 -22.36 -41.85 -23.59
CA PHE A 430 -23.43 -42.82 -23.31
C PHE A 430 -24.48 -42.82 -24.42
N ILE A 431 -24.91 -41.64 -24.89
CA ILE A 431 -25.85 -41.53 -26.00
C ILE A 431 -25.27 -42.09 -27.32
N CYS A 432 -23.96 -41.94 -27.54
CA CYS A 432 -23.28 -42.49 -28.71
C CYS A 432 -23.34 -44.02 -28.77
N PHE A 433 -23.41 -44.72 -27.63
CA PHE A 433 -23.57 -46.20 -27.62
C PHE A 433 -24.86 -46.66 -28.32
N PHE A 434 -25.93 -45.85 -28.24
CA PHE A 434 -27.22 -46.17 -28.87
C PHE A 434 -27.40 -45.51 -30.24
N ASN A 435 -26.36 -44.86 -30.78
CA ASN A 435 -26.45 -44.04 -32.00
C ASN A 435 -26.88 -44.83 -33.25
N TYR A 436 -26.66 -46.15 -33.27
CA TYR A 436 -27.08 -47.04 -34.37
C TYR A 436 -28.59 -47.29 -34.41
N ALA A 437 -29.30 -47.11 -33.28
CA ALA A 437 -30.73 -47.37 -33.15
C ALA A 437 -31.60 -46.11 -33.34
N VAL A 438 -31.00 -44.93 -33.49
CA VAL A 438 -31.69 -43.63 -33.48
C VAL A 438 -31.69 -42.99 -34.87
N LYS A 439 -32.84 -42.46 -35.32
CA LYS A 439 -32.98 -41.78 -36.62
C LYS A 439 -32.39 -40.37 -36.58
N GLY A 440 -31.97 -39.85 -37.73
CA GLY A 440 -31.28 -38.54 -37.88
C GLY A 440 -31.89 -37.36 -37.10
N PRO A 441 -33.20 -37.07 -37.17
CA PRO A 441 -33.83 -35.98 -36.42
C PRO A 441 -33.74 -36.15 -34.89
N ASP A 442 -33.84 -37.39 -34.41
CA ASP A 442 -33.79 -37.70 -32.97
C ASP A 442 -32.34 -37.67 -32.45
N LYS A 443 -31.34 -37.96 -33.28
CA LYS A 443 -29.91 -37.74 -32.95
C LYS A 443 -29.61 -36.27 -32.64
N ILE A 444 -30.24 -35.33 -33.36
CA ILE A 444 -30.09 -33.88 -33.11
C ILE A 444 -30.77 -33.48 -31.79
N LYS A 445 -31.95 -34.04 -31.49
CA LYS A 445 -32.64 -33.80 -30.20
C LYS A 445 -31.80 -34.30 -29.03
N LEU A 446 -31.19 -35.47 -29.15
CA LEU A 446 -30.30 -36.02 -28.11
C LEU A 446 -29.05 -35.16 -27.92
N PHE A 447 -28.47 -34.60 -28.99
CA PHE A 447 -27.38 -33.62 -28.90
C PHE A 447 -27.82 -32.39 -28.09
N LEU A 448 -28.97 -31.80 -28.44
CA LEU A 448 -29.54 -30.64 -27.74
C LEU A 448 -29.78 -30.93 -26.26
N LEU A 449 -30.38 -32.07 -25.94
CA LEU A 449 -30.68 -32.48 -24.57
C LEU A 449 -29.39 -32.68 -23.75
N SER A 450 -28.38 -33.32 -24.34
CA SER A 450 -27.06 -33.50 -23.70
C SER A 450 -26.40 -32.16 -23.39
N TYR A 451 -26.49 -31.22 -24.33
CA TYR A 451 -25.92 -29.89 -24.18
C TYR A 451 -26.66 -29.10 -23.11
N PHE A 452 -27.99 -29.19 -23.09
CA PHE A 452 -28.83 -28.57 -22.05
C PHE A 452 -28.50 -29.12 -20.66
N ALA A 453 -28.40 -30.45 -20.51
CA ALA A 453 -27.98 -31.08 -19.25
C ALA A 453 -26.59 -30.60 -18.81
N SER A 454 -25.63 -30.54 -19.73
CA SER A 454 -24.28 -30.03 -19.45
C SER A 454 -24.30 -28.56 -19.03
N SER A 455 -25.18 -27.75 -19.63
CA SER A 455 -25.36 -26.34 -19.29
C SER A 455 -25.95 -26.16 -17.89
N LEU A 456 -26.85 -27.04 -17.46
CA LEU A 456 -27.38 -27.06 -16.08
C LEU A 456 -26.28 -27.43 -15.07
N ILE A 457 -25.44 -28.43 -15.37
CA ILE A 457 -24.29 -28.78 -14.52
C ILE A 457 -23.32 -27.58 -14.43
N LYS A 458 -23.03 -26.92 -15.56
CA LYS A 458 -22.23 -25.69 -15.59
C LYS A 458 -22.82 -24.61 -14.68
N LEU A 459 -24.13 -24.33 -14.78
CA LEU A 459 -24.79 -23.34 -13.94
C LEU A 459 -24.67 -23.67 -12.45
N TYR A 460 -24.85 -24.93 -12.08
CA TYR A 460 -24.67 -25.39 -10.70
C TYR A 460 -23.24 -25.15 -10.19
N VAL A 461 -22.23 -25.50 -11.00
CA VAL A 461 -20.82 -25.30 -10.64
C VAL A 461 -20.50 -23.81 -10.51
N ILE A 462 -20.93 -22.97 -11.46
CA ILE A 462 -20.73 -21.51 -11.40
C ILE A 462 -21.43 -20.89 -10.19
N HIS A 463 -22.64 -21.34 -9.86
CA HIS A 463 -23.32 -20.89 -8.64
C HIS A 463 -22.46 -21.20 -7.40
N LYS A 464 -22.04 -22.46 -7.24
CA LYS A 464 -21.24 -22.90 -6.08
C LYS A 464 -19.89 -22.18 -5.98
N VAL A 465 -19.21 -21.97 -7.10
CA VAL A 465 -17.88 -21.34 -7.10
C VAL A 465 -17.99 -19.82 -7.04
N SER A 466 -18.65 -19.18 -8.00
CA SER A 466 -18.68 -17.71 -8.11
C SER A 466 -19.61 -17.04 -7.11
N TYR A 467 -20.80 -17.61 -6.89
CA TYR A 467 -21.89 -16.94 -6.13
C TYR A 467 -22.03 -17.38 -4.68
N VAL A 468 -21.38 -18.49 -4.28
CA VAL A 468 -21.29 -18.91 -2.88
C VAL A 468 -19.88 -18.64 -2.34
N ARG A 469 -18.85 -19.20 -2.97
CA ARG A 469 -17.47 -19.08 -2.45
C ARG A 469 -16.83 -17.71 -2.72
N TYR A 470 -17.05 -17.13 -3.89
CA TYR A 470 -16.42 -15.87 -4.31
C TYR A 470 -17.40 -14.70 -4.45
N ALA A 471 -18.55 -14.76 -3.80
CA ALA A 471 -19.64 -13.79 -3.97
C ALA A 471 -19.20 -12.34 -3.70
N SER A 472 -18.39 -12.12 -2.65
CA SER A 472 -17.91 -10.80 -2.24
C SER A 472 -16.93 -10.14 -3.23
N TRP A 473 -16.44 -10.89 -4.22
CA TRP A 473 -15.46 -10.42 -5.21
C TRP A 473 -16.09 -10.07 -6.55
N LEU A 474 -17.37 -10.43 -6.75
CA LEU A 474 -18.08 -10.09 -7.96
C LEU A 474 -18.42 -8.60 -7.97
N PRO A 475 -18.22 -7.91 -9.11
CA PRO A 475 -18.59 -6.51 -9.22
C PRO A 475 -20.11 -6.38 -9.15
N ASN A 476 -20.61 -5.23 -8.71
CA ASN A 476 -22.06 -4.98 -8.55
C ASN A 476 -22.90 -5.34 -9.80
N GLY A 477 -22.33 -5.22 -11.01
CA GLY A 477 -23.00 -5.64 -12.23
C GLY A 477 -23.20 -7.16 -12.35
N LEU A 478 -22.29 -7.99 -11.83
CA LEU A 478 -22.32 -9.46 -11.91
C LEU A 478 -22.68 -10.13 -10.58
N SER A 479 -22.86 -9.38 -9.49
CA SER A 479 -23.18 -9.93 -8.16
C SER A 479 -24.54 -10.64 -8.13
N SER A 480 -25.45 -10.29 -9.04
CA SER A 480 -26.71 -11.01 -9.21
C SER A 480 -26.51 -12.35 -9.92
N PHE A 481 -26.90 -13.44 -9.25
CA PHE A 481 -26.88 -14.78 -9.85
C PHE A 481 -27.76 -14.87 -11.10
N THR A 482 -28.91 -14.18 -11.13
CA THR A 482 -29.83 -14.26 -12.27
C THR A 482 -29.20 -13.72 -13.55
N LEU A 483 -28.44 -12.63 -13.46
CA LEU A 483 -27.70 -12.09 -14.59
C LEU A 483 -26.56 -13.03 -15.01
N GLY A 484 -25.81 -13.56 -14.04
CA GLY A 484 -24.76 -14.55 -14.33
C GLY A 484 -25.28 -15.79 -15.03
N ALA A 485 -26.43 -16.30 -14.59
CA ALA A 485 -27.09 -17.43 -15.20
C ALA A 485 -27.56 -17.13 -16.63
N LEU A 486 -28.14 -15.94 -16.87
CA LEU A 486 -28.53 -15.49 -18.21
C LEU A 486 -27.35 -15.44 -19.18
N ILE A 487 -26.22 -14.88 -18.73
CA ILE A 487 -24.97 -14.81 -19.51
C ILE A 487 -24.48 -16.22 -19.84
N CYS A 488 -24.37 -17.09 -18.83
CA CYS A 488 -23.95 -18.48 -18.99
C CYS A 488 -24.84 -19.24 -19.97
N MET A 489 -26.17 -19.08 -19.89
CA MET A 489 -27.11 -19.73 -20.80
C MET A 489 -27.02 -19.18 -22.21
N THR A 490 -26.82 -17.86 -22.37
CA THR A 490 -26.63 -17.24 -23.68
C THR A 490 -25.38 -17.78 -24.38
N ILE A 491 -24.25 -17.87 -23.66
CA ILE A 491 -23.01 -18.49 -24.18
C ILE A 491 -23.26 -19.94 -24.56
N SER A 492 -23.94 -20.71 -23.70
CA SER A 492 -24.27 -22.11 -23.98
C SER A 492 -25.15 -22.29 -25.20
N VAL A 493 -26.17 -21.46 -25.40
CA VAL A 493 -27.03 -21.52 -26.60
C VAL A 493 -26.21 -21.24 -27.86
N LEU A 494 -25.37 -20.19 -27.86
CA LEU A 494 -24.51 -19.86 -28.99
C LEU A 494 -23.52 -20.99 -29.33
N CYS A 495 -22.89 -21.57 -28.32
CA CYS A 495 -21.96 -22.68 -28.48
C CYS A 495 -22.68 -23.97 -28.92
N CYS A 496 -23.88 -24.23 -28.41
CA CYS A 496 -24.72 -25.33 -28.86
C CYS A 496 -25.10 -25.19 -30.34
N CYS A 497 -25.51 -24.00 -30.78
CA CYS A 497 -25.80 -23.71 -32.19
C CYS A 497 -24.58 -23.98 -33.08
N PHE A 498 -23.38 -23.60 -32.64
CA PHE A 498 -22.13 -23.90 -33.34
C PHE A 498 -21.87 -25.42 -33.44
N GLY A 499 -22.00 -26.14 -32.32
CA GLY A 499 -21.83 -27.60 -32.27
C GLY A 499 -22.82 -28.33 -33.19
N ILE A 500 -24.10 -27.95 -33.16
CA ILE A 500 -25.16 -28.51 -34.00
C ILE A 500 -24.90 -28.24 -35.48
N MET A 501 -24.49 -27.02 -35.84
CA MET A 501 -24.18 -26.69 -37.23
C MET A 501 -23.06 -27.58 -37.78
N ARG A 502 -22.04 -27.87 -36.96
CA ARG A 502 -20.97 -28.80 -37.33
C ARG A 502 -21.48 -30.24 -37.44
N TYR A 503 -22.22 -30.71 -36.43
CA TYR A 503 -22.75 -32.06 -36.40
C TYR A 503 -23.71 -32.34 -37.57
N LYS A 504 -24.55 -31.37 -37.94
CA LYS A 504 -25.44 -31.44 -39.12
C LYS A 504 -24.70 -31.66 -40.45
N LYS A 505 -23.39 -31.40 -40.53
CA LYS A 505 -22.60 -31.64 -41.75
C LYS A 505 -22.42 -33.14 -42.02
N ASN A 506 -22.43 -33.98 -40.98
CA ASN A 506 -22.37 -35.43 -41.09
C ASN A 506 -23.00 -36.08 -39.85
N VAL A 507 -24.33 -36.19 -39.83
CA VAL A 507 -25.12 -36.69 -38.68
C VAL A 507 -24.91 -38.20 -38.46
N ASP A 508 -24.30 -38.89 -39.42
CA ASP A 508 -23.97 -40.31 -39.32
C ASP A 508 -22.65 -40.55 -38.56
N ASN A 509 -21.79 -39.52 -38.47
CA ASN A 509 -20.61 -39.58 -37.61
C ASN A 509 -20.99 -39.45 -36.12
N MET A 510 -20.07 -39.82 -35.23
CA MET A 510 -20.27 -39.63 -33.79
C MET A 510 -20.25 -38.12 -33.44
N PRO A 511 -21.26 -37.59 -32.69
CA PRO A 511 -21.32 -36.18 -32.31
C PRO A 511 -20.21 -35.75 -31.34
N MET A 512 -19.45 -36.69 -30.77
CA MET A 512 -18.55 -36.47 -29.64
C MET A 512 -17.53 -35.35 -29.87
N ILE A 513 -16.89 -35.29 -31.06
CA ILE A 513 -15.87 -34.27 -31.37
C ILE A 513 -16.50 -32.88 -31.50
N ASP A 514 -17.64 -32.78 -32.20
CA ASP A 514 -18.33 -31.51 -32.38
C ASP A 514 -18.91 -31.00 -31.06
N PHE A 515 -19.45 -31.90 -30.24
CA PHE A 515 -19.93 -31.62 -28.89
C PHE A 515 -18.79 -31.13 -27.97
N ALA A 516 -17.68 -31.87 -27.91
CA ALA A 516 -16.53 -31.51 -27.08
C ALA A 516 -15.93 -30.15 -27.49
N SER A 517 -15.83 -29.88 -28.80
CA SER A 517 -15.32 -28.59 -29.29
C SER A 517 -16.21 -27.41 -28.91
N ALA A 518 -17.54 -27.55 -29.03
CA ALA A 518 -18.49 -26.53 -28.62
C ALA A 518 -18.44 -26.28 -27.12
N LEU A 519 -18.37 -27.37 -26.34
CA LEU A 519 -18.38 -27.30 -24.89
C LEU A 519 -17.05 -26.74 -24.34
N LEU A 520 -15.92 -26.99 -25.00
CA LEU A 520 -14.63 -26.37 -24.64
C LEU A 520 -14.66 -24.85 -24.86
N ILE A 521 -15.20 -24.38 -25.99
CA ILE A 521 -15.36 -22.94 -26.27
C ILE A 521 -16.30 -22.29 -25.25
N ASP A 522 -17.43 -22.94 -24.95
CA ASP A 522 -18.38 -22.49 -23.91
C ASP A 522 -17.68 -22.34 -22.55
N SER A 523 -16.89 -23.35 -22.18
CA SER A 523 -16.15 -23.35 -20.93
C SER A 523 -15.15 -22.21 -20.87
N LEU A 524 -14.37 -22.01 -21.94
CA LEU A 524 -13.39 -20.94 -22.03
C LEU A 524 -14.05 -19.56 -21.90
N LEU A 525 -15.12 -19.28 -22.66
CA LEU A 525 -15.84 -18.01 -22.61
C LEU A 525 -16.49 -17.78 -21.24
N THR A 526 -17.04 -18.83 -20.63
CA THR A 526 -17.58 -18.75 -19.27
C THR A 526 -16.46 -18.44 -18.27
N GLN A 527 -15.31 -19.11 -18.36
CA GLN A 527 -14.17 -18.85 -17.47
C GLN A 527 -13.58 -17.46 -17.65
N LEU A 528 -13.52 -16.95 -18.90
CA LEU A 528 -13.07 -15.59 -19.18
C LEU A 528 -13.86 -14.52 -18.44
N ILE A 529 -15.15 -14.77 -18.17
CA ILE A 529 -15.99 -13.84 -17.42
C ILE A 529 -15.74 -13.95 -15.91
N PHE A 530 -15.70 -15.17 -15.36
CA PHE A 530 -15.75 -15.37 -13.91
C PHE A 530 -14.38 -15.52 -13.23
N VAL A 531 -13.39 -16.14 -13.88
CA VAL A 531 -12.06 -16.41 -13.29
C VAL A 531 -11.31 -15.14 -12.89
N PRO A 532 -11.40 -14.01 -13.61
CA PRO A 532 -10.76 -12.76 -13.20
C PRO A 532 -11.24 -12.19 -11.85
N PHE A 533 -12.26 -12.79 -11.23
CA PHE A 533 -12.75 -12.47 -9.88
C PHE A 533 -12.38 -13.54 -8.84
N MET A 534 -11.86 -14.69 -9.28
CA MET A 534 -11.45 -15.80 -8.42
C MET A 534 -9.96 -15.76 -8.09
N VAL A 535 -9.14 -15.01 -8.83
CA VAL A 535 -7.67 -15.02 -8.74
C VAL A 535 -7.14 -13.72 -8.13
#